data_AF-A0A2M7J973-F1
#
_entry.id   AF-A0A2M7J973-F1
#
_cell.length_a   1.000
_cell.length_b   1.000
_cell.length_c   1.000
_cell.angle_alpha   90.00
_cell.angle_beta   90.00
_cell.angle_gamma   90.00
#
_symmetry.space_group_name_H-M   'P 1'
#
loop_
_entity.id
_entity.type
_entity.pdbx_description
1 polymer ?
#
loop_
_entity_poly.entity_id
_entity_poly.type
_entity_poly.pdbx_seq_one_letter_code
_entity_poly.pdbx_strand_id
1 'polypeptide(L)'
;MSDKFAPSGFPAKSKLLPVFPYGNIGKNANILLLRNYNGAYQEGDPLFSYRPPGWVLAGVIGKKISDSVSECVLISNKAFRVSVTDENNSFWGVLMGYSEGKCTLDFVWPSREVSINKGERLFTSGWDAKFPPGIFCGVVTKAHKGGAGEYAISVETAYNANVPENLFVLTK
;
A
#
# COMPACT_ATOMS: atom_id res chain seq x y z
N MET A 1 14.08 9.01 -18.63
CA MET A 1 13.21 7.83 -18.88
C MET A 1 12.15 7.64 -17.77
N SER A 2 11.91 8.65 -16.91
CA SER A 2 11.12 8.55 -15.66
C SER A 2 9.63 8.85 -15.80
N ASP A 3 9.23 9.63 -16.81
CA ASP A 3 7.91 10.28 -16.77
C ASP A 3 6.78 9.45 -17.42
N LYS A 4 7.11 8.36 -18.13
CA LYS A 4 6.11 7.51 -18.78
C LYS A 4 5.36 6.56 -17.85
N PHE A 5 5.80 6.43 -16.61
CA PHE A 5 5.19 5.50 -15.65
C PHE A 5 4.56 6.18 -14.45
N ALA A 6 4.67 7.50 -14.27
CA ALA A 6 4.00 8.16 -13.15
C ALA A 6 2.46 8.01 -13.30
N PRO A 7 1.75 7.41 -12.33
CA PRO A 7 0.29 7.34 -12.34
C PRO A 7 -0.31 8.73 -12.50
N SER A 8 -1.41 8.82 -13.24
CA SER A 8 -2.16 10.07 -13.48
C SER A 8 -2.66 10.78 -12.21
N GLY A 9 -2.48 10.18 -11.02
CA GLY A 9 -2.82 10.74 -9.71
C GLY A 9 -1.65 11.27 -8.89
N PHE A 10 -0.41 11.28 -9.40
CA PHE A 10 0.74 11.75 -8.62
C PHE A 10 0.77 13.29 -8.57
N PRO A 11 1.06 13.92 -7.40
CA PRO A 11 1.10 15.37 -7.30
C PRO A 11 2.12 15.99 -8.28
N ALA A 12 1.78 17.09 -8.94
CA ALA A 12 2.62 17.70 -9.99
C ALA A 12 4.05 18.12 -9.55
N LYS A 13 4.29 18.25 -8.24
CA LYS A 13 5.60 18.58 -7.66
C LYS A 13 6.33 17.37 -7.06
N SER A 14 5.84 16.16 -7.30
CA SER A 14 6.42 14.95 -6.72
C SER A 14 7.46 14.31 -7.63
N LYS A 15 8.45 13.63 -7.03
CA LYS A 15 9.49 12.86 -7.69
C LYS A 15 9.37 11.40 -7.29
N LEU A 16 9.54 10.53 -8.26
CA LEU A 16 9.59 9.10 -8.05
C LEU A 16 11.05 8.64 -8.07
N LEU A 17 11.57 8.23 -6.92
CA LEU A 17 12.97 7.86 -6.74
C LEU A 17 13.09 6.34 -6.56
N PRO A 18 13.96 5.65 -7.32
CA PRO A 18 14.25 4.24 -7.06
C PRO A 18 14.89 4.09 -5.68
N VAL A 19 14.52 3.02 -4.96
CA VAL A 19 15.05 2.74 -3.62
C VAL A 19 15.50 1.29 -3.52
N PHE A 20 16.51 1.08 -2.67
CA PHE A 20 17.13 -0.22 -2.46
C PHE A 20 16.97 -0.66 -1.01
N PRO A 21 16.34 -1.82 -0.76
CA PRO A 21 16.29 -2.38 0.59
C PRO A 21 17.65 -2.94 1.02
N TYR A 22 17.91 -2.93 2.32
CA TYR A 22 19.04 -3.60 2.95
C TYR A 22 18.70 -5.05 3.26
N GLY A 23 19.62 -5.95 2.90
CA GLY A 23 19.55 -7.37 3.25
C GLY A 23 18.48 -8.15 2.48
N ASN A 24 18.34 -9.42 2.85
CA ASN A 24 17.30 -10.29 2.32
C ASN A 24 15.96 -9.99 2.99
N ILE A 25 14.93 -9.90 2.16
CA ILE A 25 13.57 -9.68 2.64
C ILE A 25 13.04 -11.01 3.19
N GLY A 26 12.84 -11.08 4.49
CA GLY A 26 12.36 -12.30 5.16
C GLY A 26 10.90 -12.59 4.83
N LYS A 27 10.51 -13.88 4.91
CA LYS A 27 9.16 -14.38 4.56
C LYS A 27 7.99 -13.62 5.19
N ASN A 28 8.23 -13.08 6.38
CA ASN A 28 7.25 -12.40 7.23
C ASN A 28 7.63 -10.93 7.50
N ALA A 29 8.42 -10.33 6.60
CA ALA A 29 8.80 -8.93 6.74
C ALA A 29 7.54 -8.04 6.77
N ASN A 30 7.42 -7.25 7.84
CA ASN A 30 6.44 -6.16 7.94
C ASN A 30 7.13 -4.79 7.94
N ILE A 31 8.46 -4.79 7.93
CA ILE A 31 9.32 -3.62 7.87
C ILE A 31 10.46 -3.94 6.90
N LEU A 32 10.83 -2.96 6.07
CA LEU A 32 12.08 -2.97 5.30
C LEU A 32 13.00 -1.88 5.85
N LEU A 33 14.31 -2.10 5.74
CA LEU A 33 15.29 -1.02 5.90
C LEU A 33 15.69 -0.56 4.50
N LEU A 34 15.63 0.73 4.23
CA LEU A 34 15.86 1.32 2.91
C LEU A 34 17.06 2.26 2.93
N ARG A 35 17.85 2.24 1.86
CA ARG A 35 18.97 3.17 1.63
C ARG A 35 18.46 4.58 1.35
N ASN A 36 18.63 5.49 2.31
CA ASN A 36 18.18 6.88 2.24
C ASN A 36 19.35 7.86 2.36
N TYR A 37 20.30 7.80 1.42
CA TYR A 37 21.44 8.70 1.43
C TYR A 37 20.98 10.17 1.41
N ASN A 38 21.51 10.96 2.35
CA ASN A 38 21.23 12.39 2.51
C ASN A 38 19.76 12.74 2.79
N GLY A 39 18.92 11.77 3.19
CA GLY A 39 17.51 12.03 3.46
C GLY A 39 16.72 12.43 2.22
N ALA A 40 16.99 11.78 1.07
CA ALA A 40 16.32 12.03 -0.20
C ALA A 40 14.79 11.83 -0.17
N TYR A 41 14.29 11.13 0.84
CA TYR A 41 12.86 10.95 1.12
C TYR A 41 12.59 10.96 2.62
N GLN A 42 11.35 11.27 3.01
CA GLN A 42 10.95 11.61 4.37
C GLN A 42 9.90 10.64 4.93
N GLU A 43 9.73 10.66 6.26
CA GLU A 43 8.67 9.93 6.92
C GLU A 43 7.30 10.32 6.34
N GLY A 44 6.48 9.31 6.05
CA GLY A 44 5.18 9.49 5.43
C GLY A 44 5.18 9.38 3.90
N ASP A 45 6.34 9.43 3.23
CA ASP A 45 6.42 9.24 1.79
C ASP A 45 5.97 7.80 1.41
N PRO A 46 5.08 7.64 0.41
CA PRO A 46 4.60 6.32 0.05
C PRO A 46 5.62 5.55 -0.79
N LEU A 47 5.66 4.24 -0.55
CA LEU A 47 6.51 3.28 -1.24
C LEU A 47 5.67 2.43 -2.19
N PHE A 48 6.11 2.34 -3.43
CA PHE A 48 5.46 1.56 -4.47
C PHE A 48 6.39 0.53 -5.09
N SER A 49 5.80 -0.50 -5.65
CA SER A 49 6.42 -1.39 -6.63
C SER A 49 5.76 -1.21 -7.99
N TYR A 50 6.51 -1.42 -9.07
CA TYR A 50 5.96 -1.43 -10.42
C TYR A 50 5.92 -2.86 -10.97
N ARG A 51 4.73 -3.31 -11.36
CA ARG A 51 4.51 -4.58 -12.08
C ARG A 51 3.57 -4.34 -13.25
N PRO A 52 4.01 -4.51 -14.51
CA PRO A 52 3.11 -4.38 -15.65
C PRO A 52 1.80 -5.17 -15.42
N PRO A 53 0.62 -4.53 -15.56
CA PRO A 53 0.39 -3.24 -16.21
C PRO A 53 0.39 -2.00 -15.29
N GLY A 54 0.70 -2.09 -14.00
CA GLY A 54 0.49 -0.96 -13.08
C GLY A 54 1.34 -0.93 -11.81
N TRP A 55 0.94 -0.02 -10.92
CA TRP A 55 1.61 0.23 -9.65
C TRP A 55 0.93 -0.49 -8.51
N VAL A 56 1.76 -0.94 -7.58
CA VAL A 56 1.38 -1.70 -6.41
C VAL A 56 1.83 -0.94 -5.17
N LEU A 57 0.93 -0.82 -4.18
CA LEU A 57 1.28 -0.23 -2.90
C LEU A 57 2.12 -1.22 -2.08
N ALA A 58 3.36 -0.83 -1.76
CA ALA A 58 4.27 -1.64 -0.96
C ALA A 58 4.28 -1.23 0.51
N GLY A 59 4.20 0.08 0.79
CA GLY A 59 4.24 0.59 2.15
C GLY A 59 4.41 2.09 2.24
N VAL A 60 5.00 2.54 3.33
CA VAL A 60 5.31 3.94 3.60
C VAL A 60 6.64 4.04 4.33
N ILE A 61 7.43 5.07 4.03
CA ILE A 61 8.58 5.44 4.83
C ILE A 61 8.13 5.74 6.27
N GLY A 62 8.71 5.00 7.21
CA GLY A 62 8.55 5.21 8.64
C GLY A 62 9.67 6.08 9.18
N LYS A 63 10.15 5.76 10.39
CA LYS A 63 11.18 6.55 11.05
C LYS A 63 12.53 6.48 10.33
N LYS A 64 13.28 7.58 10.40
CA LYS A 64 14.70 7.60 10.05
C LYS A 64 15.50 6.84 11.11
N ILE A 65 16.29 5.86 10.69
CA ILE A 65 17.12 5.02 11.58
C ILE A 65 18.53 5.61 11.72
N SER A 66 19.05 6.18 10.63
CA SER A 66 20.33 6.90 10.58
C SER A 66 20.34 7.87 9.40
N ASP A 67 21.44 8.59 9.19
CA ASP A 67 21.59 9.54 8.07
C ASP A 67 21.51 8.95 6.67
N SER A 68 21.68 7.63 6.56
CA SER A 68 21.63 6.91 5.28
C SER A 68 20.60 5.78 5.26
N VAL A 69 19.79 5.63 6.31
CA VAL A 69 18.85 4.52 6.45
C VAL A 69 17.52 5.00 7.03
N SER A 70 16.44 4.68 6.34
CA SER A 70 15.07 4.78 6.87
C SER A 70 14.43 3.41 6.97
N GLU A 71 13.52 3.24 7.92
CA GLU A 71 12.61 2.10 7.87
C GLU A 71 11.46 2.38 6.91
N CYS A 72 10.88 1.34 6.35
CA CYS A 72 9.62 1.37 5.65
C CYS A 72 8.66 0.40 6.32
N VAL A 73 7.50 0.92 6.72
CA VAL A 73 6.39 0.13 7.23
C VAL A 73 5.62 -0.43 6.03
N LEU A 74 5.62 -1.76 5.88
CA LEU A 74 4.95 -2.41 4.76
C LEU A 74 3.42 -2.39 4.90
N ILE A 75 2.72 -2.48 3.78
CA ILE A 75 1.24 -2.52 3.73
C ILE A 75 0.64 -3.64 4.61
N SER A 76 1.36 -4.77 4.77
CA SER A 76 0.96 -5.89 5.62
C SER A 76 1.21 -5.68 7.11
N ASN A 77 1.83 -4.57 7.53
CA ASN A 77 2.15 -4.32 8.94
C ASN A 77 0.89 -3.91 9.72
N LYS A 78 0.70 -4.42 10.95
CA LYS A 78 -0.43 -4.07 11.84
C LYS A 78 -0.61 -2.57 12.10
N ALA A 79 0.45 -1.77 12.00
CA ALA A 79 0.38 -0.31 12.14
C ALA A 79 -0.03 0.40 10.84
N PHE A 80 0.00 -0.27 9.70
CA PHE A 80 -0.28 0.34 8.41
C PHE A 80 -1.78 0.55 8.20
N ARG A 81 -2.16 1.72 7.71
CA ARG A 81 -3.52 2.09 7.32
C ARG A 81 -3.48 2.80 5.99
N VAL A 82 -4.42 2.47 5.11
CA VAL A 82 -4.63 3.17 3.84
C VAL A 82 -6.11 3.18 3.47
N SER A 83 -6.52 4.29 2.88
CA SER A 83 -7.86 4.45 2.34
C SER A 83 -8.00 3.72 1.01
N VAL A 84 -8.99 2.83 0.89
CA VAL A 84 -9.20 1.99 -0.30
C VAL A 84 -10.62 2.03 -0.85
N THR A 85 -10.76 1.53 -2.06
CA THR A 85 -12.00 1.37 -2.82
C THR A 85 -11.88 0.18 -3.79
N ASP A 86 -12.98 -0.23 -4.41
CA ASP A 86 -13.00 -1.19 -5.52
C ASP A 86 -12.73 -0.49 -6.87
N GLU A 87 -12.74 -1.25 -7.97
CA GLU A 87 -12.53 -0.73 -9.32
C GLU A 87 -13.57 0.31 -9.76
N ASN A 88 -14.78 0.22 -9.21
CA ASN A 88 -15.91 1.05 -9.64
C ASN A 88 -16.10 2.28 -8.73
N ASN A 89 -15.25 2.47 -7.72
CA ASN A 89 -15.42 3.50 -6.68
C ASN A 89 -16.76 3.40 -5.93
N SER A 90 -17.26 2.18 -5.75
CA SER A 90 -18.56 1.86 -5.13
C SER A 90 -18.55 2.06 -3.61
N PHE A 91 -17.38 2.00 -2.98
CA PHE A 91 -17.24 2.17 -1.54
C PHE A 91 -15.94 2.83 -1.15
N TRP A 92 -15.89 3.39 0.05
CA TRP A 92 -14.66 3.75 0.74
C TRP A 92 -14.45 2.82 1.94
N GLY A 93 -13.21 2.37 2.15
CA GLY A 93 -12.86 1.60 3.31
C GLY A 93 -11.46 1.86 3.84
N VAL A 94 -11.17 1.34 5.02
CA VAL A 94 -9.85 1.42 5.64
C VAL A 94 -9.21 0.05 5.62
N LEU A 95 -8.17 -0.10 4.79
CA LEU A 95 -7.36 -1.30 4.77
C LEU A 95 -6.31 -1.21 5.88
N MET A 96 -6.35 -2.17 6.79
CA MET A 96 -5.41 -2.35 7.89
C MET A 96 -4.48 -3.51 7.57
N GLY A 97 -3.16 -3.28 7.69
CA GLY A 97 -2.21 -4.38 7.60
C GLY A 97 -2.39 -5.38 8.75
N TYR A 98 -2.00 -6.63 8.52
CA TYR A 98 -2.04 -7.68 9.53
C TYR A 98 -0.66 -8.32 9.71
N SER A 99 -0.30 -9.26 8.84
CA SER A 99 1.03 -9.88 8.77
C SER A 99 1.12 -10.78 7.55
N GLU A 100 2.33 -11.18 7.15
CA GLU A 100 2.56 -12.24 6.16
C GLU A 100 1.86 -11.95 4.81
N GLY A 101 1.94 -10.70 4.33
CA GLY A 101 1.28 -10.29 3.08
C GLY A 101 -0.24 -10.25 3.18
N LYS A 102 -0.81 -10.14 4.39
CA LYS A 102 -2.26 -10.04 4.60
C LYS A 102 -2.65 -8.72 5.23
N CYS A 103 -3.85 -8.28 4.87
CA CYS A 103 -4.55 -7.14 5.43
C CYS A 103 -6.00 -7.54 5.77
N THR A 104 -6.67 -6.68 6.52
CA THR A 104 -8.11 -6.74 6.79
C THR A 104 -8.76 -5.39 6.46
N LEU A 105 -10.02 -5.42 6.06
CA LEU A 105 -10.80 -4.20 5.90
C LEU A 105 -11.53 -3.91 7.22
N ASP A 106 -11.13 -2.85 7.91
CA ASP A 106 -11.62 -2.50 9.25
C ASP A 106 -12.93 -1.69 9.20
N PHE A 107 -13.12 -0.94 8.11
CA PHE A 107 -14.26 -0.06 7.92
C PHE A 107 -14.67 -0.05 6.45
N VAL A 108 -15.99 -0.02 6.18
CA VAL A 108 -16.58 0.06 4.84
C VAL A 108 -17.77 1.02 4.86
N TRP A 109 -17.81 1.95 3.91
CA TRP A 109 -18.94 2.84 3.68
C TRP A 109 -19.26 2.98 2.19
N PRO A 110 -20.56 2.98 1.80
CA PRO A 110 -21.72 2.74 2.65
C PRO A 110 -21.85 1.26 3.07
N SER A 111 -22.15 1.00 4.35
CA SER A 111 -22.10 -0.36 4.93
C SER A 111 -23.30 -1.28 4.60
N ARG A 112 -24.41 -0.73 4.09
CA ARG A 112 -25.63 -1.52 3.84
C ARG A 112 -25.77 -1.98 2.40
N GLU A 113 -25.37 -1.15 1.46
CA GLU A 113 -25.64 -1.34 0.03
C GLU A 113 -24.45 -1.94 -0.72
N VAL A 114 -23.27 -1.95 -0.09
CA VAL A 114 -22.05 -2.49 -0.70
C VAL A 114 -21.91 -3.97 -0.37
N SER A 115 -21.74 -4.75 -1.42
CA SER A 115 -21.34 -6.16 -1.35
C SER A 115 -19.88 -6.25 -1.78
N ILE A 116 -19.04 -6.81 -0.92
CA ILE A 116 -17.63 -7.09 -1.21
C ILE A 116 -17.47 -8.59 -1.29
N ASN A 117 -16.96 -9.07 -2.41
CA ASN A 117 -16.85 -10.50 -2.72
C ASN A 117 -15.39 -10.94 -2.79
N LYS A 118 -15.17 -12.24 -2.58
CA LYS A 118 -13.87 -12.87 -2.83
C LYS A 118 -13.47 -12.66 -4.30
N GLY A 119 -12.23 -12.27 -4.52
CA GLY A 119 -11.66 -12.00 -5.85
C GLY A 119 -11.70 -10.52 -6.25
N GLU A 120 -12.42 -9.67 -5.52
CA GLU A 120 -12.43 -8.23 -5.79
C GLU A 120 -11.05 -7.61 -5.55
N ARG A 121 -10.66 -6.71 -6.45
CA ARG A 121 -9.41 -5.96 -6.37
C ARG A 121 -9.65 -4.65 -5.64
N LEU A 122 -8.74 -4.31 -4.73
CA LEU A 122 -8.78 -3.08 -3.96
C LEU A 122 -7.69 -2.12 -4.42
N PHE A 123 -8.04 -0.85 -4.50
CA PHE A 123 -7.17 0.24 -4.93
C PHE A 123 -7.16 1.35 -3.89
N THR A 124 -6.10 2.14 -3.81
CA THR A 124 -6.09 3.36 -3.01
C THR A 124 -7.18 4.32 -3.49
N SER A 125 -7.96 4.90 -2.57
CA SER A 125 -9.03 5.84 -2.95
C SER A 125 -8.61 7.31 -2.96
N GLY A 126 -7.45 7.63 -2.37
CA GLY A 126 -6.93 9.00 -2.26
C GLY A 126 -7.56 9.86 -1.15
N TRP A 127 -8.54 9.35 -0.41
CA TRP A 127 -9.23 10.11 0.66
C TRP A 127 -8.33 10.45 1.85
N ASP A 128 -7.25 9.70 2.09
CA ASP A 128 -6.28 10.02 3.13
C ASP A 128 -5.29 11.14 2.73
N ALA A 129 -5.39 11.65 1.49
CA ALA A 129 -4.50 12.65 0.90
C ALA A 129 -2.99 12.31 0.96
N LYS A 130 -2.66 11.06 1.30
CA LYS A 130 -1.29 10.56 1.45
C LYS A 130 -0.91 9.69 0.27
N PHE A 131 -1.83 8.82 -0.15
CA PHE A 131 -1.62 7.96 -1.30
C PHE A 131 -2.41 8.50 -2.49
N PRO A 132 -1.81 8.53 -3.69
CA PRO A 132 -2.56 8.85 -4.92
C PRO A 132 -3.64 7.78 -5.16
N PRO A 133 -4.79 8.12 -5.75
CA PRO A 133 -5.85 7.15 -6.03
C PRO A 133 -5.44 6.16 -7.15
N GLY A 134 -6.07 4.99 -7.17
CA GLY A 134 -5.93 4.00 -8.25
C GLY A 134 -4.70 3.10 -8.16
N ILE A 135 -3.98 3.08 -7.04
CA ILE A 135 -2.84 2.18 -6.83
C ILE A 135 -3.33 0.84 -6.29
N PHE A 136 -2.90 -0.25 -6.93
CA PHE A 136 -3.38 -1.59 -6.56
C PHE A 136 -2.83 -2.02 -5.20
N CYS A 137 -3.74 -2.35 -4.27
CA CYS A 137 -3.41 -2.75 -2.90
C CYS A 137 -3.40 -4.25 -2.72
N GLY A 138 -4.34 -4.98 -3.34
CA GLY A 138 -4.51 -6.41 -3.11
C GLY A 138 -5.86 -6.96 -3.54
N VAL A 139 -6.09 -8.24 -3.24
CA VAL A 139 -7.29 -8.98 -3.62
C VAL A 139 -8.00 -9.50 -2.39
N VAL A 140 -9.33 -9.37 -2.34
CA VAL A 140 -10.16 -9.93 -1.28
C VAL A 140 -10.09 -11.46 -1.34
N THR A 141 -9.64 -12.09 -0.25
CA THR A 141 -9.54 -13.56 -0.15
C THR A 141 -10.68 -14.18 0.65
N LYS A 142 -11.28 -13.41 1.55
CA LYS A 142 -12.45 -13.80 2.35
C LYS A 142 -13.31 -12.56 2.60
N ALA A 143 -14.61 -12.71 2.46
CA ALA A 143 -15.58 -11.69 2.86
C ALA A 143 -16.71 -12.37 3.63
N HIS A 144 -16.96 -11.90 4.85
CA HIS A 144 -18.07 -12.33 5.67
C HIS A 144 -18.79 -11.11 6.23
N LYS A 145 -20.08 -10.99 5.91
CA LYS A 145 -20.98 -9.96 6.43
C LYS A 145 -21.81 -10.59 7.56
N GLY A 146 -21.53 -10.19 8.79
CA GLY A 146 -22.28 -10.59 9.98
C GLY A 146 -23.64 -9.91 10.07
N GLY A 147 -24.51 -10.44 10.93
CA GLY A 147 -25.90 -9.96 11.07
C GLY A 147 -26.06 -8.53 11.60
N ALA A 148 -25.04 -7.98 12.27
CA ALA A 148 -25.05 -6.63 12.83
C ALA A 148 -24.31 -5.58 11.95
N GLY A 149 -23.99 -5.92 10.69
CA GLY A 149 -23.19 -5.05 9.81
C GLY A 149 -21.68 -5.16 10.03
N GLU A 150 -21.23 -6.17 10.79
CA GLU A 150 -19.82 -6.54 10.91
C GLU A 150 -19.30 -7.05 9.57
N TYR A 151 -18.17 -6.54 9.11
CA TYR A 151 -17.49 -7.06 7.94
C TYR A 151 -16.15 -7.65 8.37
N ALA A 152 -16.02 -8.97 8.25
CA ALA A 152 -14.74 -9.65 8.35
C ALA A 152 -14.23 -9.90 6.93
N ILE A 153 -13.45 -8.95 6.43
CA ILE A 153 -12.86 -9.01 5.09
C ILE A 153 -11.36 -9.20 5.23
N SER A 154 -10.84 -10.26 4.62
CA SER A 154 -9.41 -10.53 4.51
C SER A 154 -8.94 -10.24 3.10
N VAL A 155 -7.76 -9.65 3.00
CA VAL A 155 -7.14 -9.21 1.75
C VAL A 155 -5.73 -9.75 1.69
N GLU A 156 -5.35 -10.32 0.56
CA GLU A 156 -3.96 -10.64 0.25
C GLU A 156 -3.33 -9.44 -0.47
N THR A 157 -2.18 -8.99 0.04
CA THR A 157 -1.50 -7.81 -0.49
C THR A 157 -0.97 -8.09 -1.88
N ALA A 158 -1.12 -7.12 -2.77
CA ALA A 158 -0.55 -7.21 -4.09
C ALA A 158 0.98 -7.26 -4.01
N TYR A 159 1.60 -6.44 -3.15
CA TYR A 159 3.05 -6.45 -2.90
C TYR A 159 3.47 -7.74 -2.20
N ASN A 160 4.51 -8.40 -2.73
CA ASN A 160 5.09 -9.59 -2.12
C ASN A 160 6.53 -9.29 -1.73
N ALA A 161 6.75 -9.05 -0.43
CA ALA A 161 8.07 -8.78 0.12
C ALA A 161 9.07 -9.92 -0.17
N ASN A 162 8.60 -11.15 -0.44
CA ASN A 162 9.46 -12.33 -0.61
C ASN A 162 10.04 -12.47 -2.01
N VAL A 163 9.65 -11.59 -2.92
CA VAL A 163 10.16 -11.56 -4.29
C VAL A 163 10.90 -10.23 -4.47
N PRO A 164 12.14 -10.26 -5.02
CA PRO A 164 12.82 -9.03 -5.39
C PRO A 164 11.97 -8.24 -6.40
N GLU A 165 11.60 -7.02 -6.02
CA GLU A 165 10.82 -6.12 -6.86
C GLU A 165 11.50 -4.75 -6.91
N ASN A 166 11.32 -4.04 -8.02
CA ASN A 166 11.80 -2.66 -8.14
C ASN A 166 10.90 -1.75 -7.30
N LEU A 167 11.52 -1.12 -6.30
CA LEU A 167 10.84 -0.25 -5.36
C LEU A 167 11.11 1.22 -5.67
N PHE A 168 10.09 2.04 -5.45
CA PHE A 168 10.14 3.47 -5.72
C PHE A 168 9.46 4.24 -4.59
N VAL A 169 10.10 5.31 -4.13
CA VAL A 169 9.53 6.26 -3.17
C VAL A 169 9.01 7.46 -3.91
N LEU A 170 7.77 7.86 -3.61
CA LEU A 170 7.23 9.12 -4.07
C LEU A 170 7.47 10.19 -3.01
N THR A 171 8.33 11.16 -3.31
CA THR A 171 8.63 12.29 -2.43
C THR A 171 8.18 13.59 -3.10
N LYS A 172 8.04 14.66 -2.32
CA LYS A 172 7.98 16.04 -2.85
C LYS A 172 9.35 16.50 -3.37
#